data_AF-A0A2N6DY17-F1
#
_entry.id   AF-A0A2N6DY17-F1
#
_cell.length_a   1.000
_cell.length_b   1.000
_cell.length_c   1.000
_cell.angle_alpha   90.00
_cell.angle_beta   90.00
_cell.angle_gamma   90.00
#
_symmetry.space_group_name_H-M   'P 1'
#
loop_
_entity.id
_entity.type
_entity.pdbx_description
1 polymer ?
#
loop_
_entity_poly.entity_id
_entity_poly.type
_entity_poly.pdbx_seq_one_letter_code
_entity_poly.pdbx_strand_id
1 'polypeptide(L)'
;MLHIVEKDIEVAFPQGHHLHALLCQIPNRIERSDRGFRIADPDQQWARIESIFELVGTGSGNLKKLHFLLFPESSLPADRIDDLLRLAETKLHPNTVTIIGVEHIRLADYLRLLERFQADNEEALASVRTDQEAGEIEQIPVNCCLIICKEESGRLRIFLEAKSHPFVGEENLDPFHDLYRGKVFPLLRCHPTCYNFMALICLDYIYRDLYRSNISNIIDHANRLFHETRQRLDLLAVIQCNPKPEHAAFRDVINGFYGEYLEYTPGVRDTITLFCNASGETACEGLERAGSFGHSSAVIQKRHKLEKVDLPEFSSDDFGGLPICRLRFGQDSRLFFFNLPVFHELDPRTTRAPLKIHSIFQQLADDRWTRIESDAFSWPSTESRAGSN
;
A
#
# COMPACT_ATOMS: atom_id res chain seq x y z
N MET A 1 -20.21 6.15 3.95
CA MET A 1 -19.16 7.15 3.67
C MET A 1 -18.03 6.91 4.67
N LEU A 2 -16.77 6.98 4.24
CA LEU A 2 -15.64 6.62 5.11
C LEU A 2 -15.48 7.62 6.27
N HIS A 3 -15.10 7.09 7.42
CA HIS A 3 -14.79 7.79 8.65
C HIS A 3 -13.30 7.59 8.95
N ILE A 4 -12.53 8.68 8.92
CA ILE A 4 -11.10 8.65 9.21
C ILE A 4 -10.90 8.79 10.72
N VAL A 5 -10.16 7.85 11.31
CA VAL A 5 -9.84 7.82 12.74
C VAL A 5 -8.33 7.98 12.90
N GLU A 6 -7.91 9.00 13.62
CA GLU A 6 -6.50 9.23 13.94
C GLU A 6 -6.01 8.21 14.98
N LYS A 7 -4.87 7.58 14.73
CA LYS A 7 -4.22 6.62 15.62
C LYS A 7 -2.76 6.99 15.81
N ASP A 8 -2.40 7.42 17.01
CA ASP A 8 -1.01 7.69 17.35
C ASP A 8 -0.25 6.37 17.55
N ILE A 9 0.93 6.24 16.95
CA ILE A 9 1.83 5.06 17.07
C ILE A 9 3.27 5.51 17.35
N GLU A 10 4.02 4.72 18.13
CA GLU A 10 5.42 4.98 18.49
C GLU A 10 6.38 4.45 17.44
N VAL A 11 6.26 4.95 16.20
CA VAL A 11 7.16 4.63 15.09
C VAL A 11 8.09 5.82 14.84
N ALA A 12 9.33 5.69 15.32
CA ALA A 12 10.35 6.73 15.32
C ALA A 12 11.17 6.72 14.02
N PHE A 13 10.60 7.21 12.93
CA PHE A 13 11.33 7.34 11.66
C PHE A 13 12.48 8.37 11.75
N PRO A 14 13.62 8.13 11.08
CA PRO A 14 14.78 9.01 11.17
C PRO A 14 14.49 10.39 10.57
N GLN A 15 14.73 11.45 11.34
CA GLN A 15 14.56 12.83 10.89
C GLN A 15 15.63 13.20 9.84
N GLY A 16 15.22 13.95 8.80
CA GLY A 16 16.14 14.47 7.78
C GLY A 16 16.73 13.42 6.83
N HIS A 17 16.32 12.16 6.95
CA HIS A 17 16.73 11.07 6.06
C HIS A 17 15.52 10.55 5.27
N HIS A 18 15.79 10.02 4.07
CA HIS A 18 14.76 9.32 3.31
C HIS A 18 14.37 8.02 4.02
N LEU A 19 13.10 7.64 3.90
CA LEU A 19 12.63 6.33 4.35
C LEU A 19 12.88 5.30 3.24
N HIS A 20 12.59 4.05 3.51
CA HIS A 20 12.75 2.97 2.54
C HIS A 20 11.51 2.10 2.51
N ALA A 21 11.06 1.77 1.31
CA ALA A 21 9.94 0.89 1.07
C ALA A 21 10.40 -0.34 0.27
N LEU A 22 9.79 -1.48 0.59
CA LEU A 22 9.82 -2.69 -0.22
C LEU A 22 8.38 -2.95 -0.70
N LEU A 23 8.15 -2.78 -2.00
CA LEU A 23 6.90 -3.16 -2.65
C LEU A 23 7.00 -4.59 -3.17
N CYS A 24 6.14 -5.47 -2.68
CA CYS A 24 6.10 -6.87 -3.07
C CYS A 24 5.09 -7.07 -4.20
N GLN A 25 5.51 -6.88 -5.45
CA GLN A 25 4.69 -7.23 -6.61
C GLN A 25 4.78 -8.74 -6.84
N ILE A 26 3.97 -9.50 -6.11
CA ILE A 26 3.92 -10.96 -6.16
C ILE A 26 2.59 -11.45 -6.76
N PRO A 27 2.53 -12.68 -7.31
CA PRO A 27 1.31 -13.16 -7.90
C PRO A 27 0.32 -13.62 -6.83
N ASN A 28 -0.96 -13.44 -7.11
CA ASN A 28 -2.03 -14.12 -6.39
C ASN A 28 -2.67 -15.16 -7.31
N ARG A 29 -3.00 -16.33 -6.77
CA ARG A 29 -3.85 -17.32 -7.46
C ARG A 29 -5.14 -17.42 -6.67
N ILE A 30 -6.16 -16.75 -7.16
CA ILE A 30 -7.42 -16.55 -6.46
C ILE A 30 -8.51 -17.33 -7.19
N GLU A 31 -9.26 -18.12 -6.45
CA GLU A 31 -10.41 -18.88 -6.94
C GLU A 31 -11.68 -18.46 -6.21
N ARG A 32 -12.82 -18.71 -6.83
CA ARG A 32 -14.12 -18.48 -6.22
C ARG A 32 -14.40 -19.61 -5.22
N SER A 33 -15.02 -19.22 -4.13
CA SER A 33 -15.54 -20.11 -3.10
C SER A 33 -16.96 -19.69 -2.76
N ASP A 34 -17.66 -20.51 -1.98
CA ASP A 34 -18.99 -20.20 -1.44
C ASP A 34 -19.04 -18.89 -0.62
N ARG A 35 -17.87 -18.31 -0.30
CA ARG A 35 -17.70 -17.15 0.59
C ARG A 35 -16.93 -16.02 -0.09
N GLY A 36 -16.96 -15.94 -1.42
CA GLY A 36 -16.19 -14.97 -2.19
C GLY A 36 -14.84 -15.54 -2.63
N PHE A 37 -13.78 -14.76 -2.59
CA PHE A 37 -12.49 -15.12 -3.18
C PHE A 37 -11.51 -15.66 -2.14
N ARG A 38 -10.90 -16.80 -2.45
CA ARG A 38 -9.85 -17.42 -1.62
C ARG A 38 -8.60 -17.70 -2.44
N ILE A 39 -7.47 -17.85 -1.75
CA ILE A 39 -6.21 -18.27 -2.36
C ILE A 39 -6.30 -19.77 -2.69
N ALA A 40 -6.02 -20.12 -3.95
CA ALA A 40 -6.15 -21.48 -4.46
C ALA A 40 -5.12 -22.46 -3.87
N ASP A 41 -3.90 -21.96 -3.62
CA ASP A 41 -2.82 -22.72 -2.96
C ASP A 41 -2.27 -21.90 -1.77
N PRO A 42 -2.93 -22.00 -0.59
CA PRO A 42 -2.54 -21.25 0.61
C PRO A 42 -1.11 -21.52 1.06
N ASP A 43 -0.63 -22.77 0.96
CA ASP A 43 0.70 -23.16 1.42
C ASP A 43 1.79 -22.58 0.52
N GLN A 44 1.61 -22.64 -0.80
CA GLN A 44 2.55 -22.01 -1.74
C GLN A 44 2.58 -20.49 -1.57
N GLN A 45 1.41 -19.86 -1.43
CA GLN A 45 1.33 -18.42 -1.22
C GLN A 45 1.99 -18.00 0.10
N TRP A 46 1.76 -18.78 1.16
CA TRP A 46 2.39 -18.57 2.45
C TRP A 46 3.91 -18.72 2.38
N ALA A 47 4.43 -19.77 1.74
CA ALA A 47 5.87 -19.96 1.57
C ALA A 47 6.53 -18.77 0.85
N ARG A 48 5.83 -18.17 -0.12
CA ARG A 48 6.28 -16.94 -0.78
C ARG A 48 6.35 -15.77 0.19
N ILE A 49 5.32 -15.54 1.01
CA ILE A 49 5.33 -14.48 2.04
C ILE A 49 6.46 -14.71 3.05
N GLU A 50 6.58 -15.92 3.57
CA GLU A 50 7.62 -16.30 4.52
C GLU A 50 9.02 -16.05 3.95
N SER A 51 9.27 -16.43 2.70
CA SER A 51 10.56 -16.18 2.02
C SER A 51 10.93 -14.70 1.93
N ILE A 52 9.93 -13.80 1.83
CA ILE A 52 10.13 -12.34 1.81
C ILE A 52 10.48 -11.84 3.22
N PHE A 53 9.79 -12.34 4.25
CA PHE A 53 10.15 -12.03 5.64
C PHE A 53 11.54 -12.53 6.00
N GLU A 54 11.96 -13.70 5.49
CA GLU A 54 13.33 -14.20 5.64
C GLU A 54 14.35 -13.31 4.93
N LEU A 55 14.07 -12.87 3.70
CA LEU A 55 14.91 -11.90 2.99
C LEU A 55 15.07 -10.60 3.78
N VAL A 56 13.98 -10.06 4.33
CA VAL A 56 13.99 -8.82 5.10
C VAL A 56 14.74 -9.01 6.42
N GLY A 57 14.45 -10.09 7.17
CA GLY A 57 15.05 -10.34 8.48
C GLY A 57 16.54 -10.69 8.43
N THR A 58 17.00 -11.33 7.34
CA THR A 58 18.42 -11.64 7.11
C THR A 58 19.14 -10.59 6.27
N GLY A 59 18.40 -9.61 5.74
CA GLY A 59 18.90 -8.58 4.83
C GLY A 59 20.10 -7.82 5.39
N SER A 60 21.06 -7.52 4.52
CA SER A 60 22.24 -6.70 4.85
C SER A 60 22.18 -5.33 4.17
N GLY A 61 23.06 -4.41 4.61
CA GLY A 61 23.13 -3.06 4.04
C GLY A 61 21.86 -2.24 4.28
N ASN A 62 21.31 -1.65 3.21
CA ASN A 62 20.15 -0.77 3.29
C ASN A 62 18.84 -1.50 3.60
N LEU A 63 18.72 -2.81 3.34
CA LEU A 63 17.51 -3.57 3.70
C LEU A 63 17.26 -3.58 5.21
N LYS A 64 18.30 -3.45 6.04
CA LYS A 64 18.17 -3.27 7.50
C LYS A 64 17.48 -1.96 7.90
N LYS A 65 17.35 -1.03 6.95
CA LYS A 65 16.68 0.28 7.11
C LYS A 65 15.30 0.27 6.44
N LEU A 66 14.71 -0.90 6.24
CA LEU A 66 13.35 -1.00 5.72
C LEU A 66 12.38 -0.34 6.71
N HIS A 67 11.51 0.54 6.21
CA HIS A 67 10.51 1.23 7.03
C HIS A 67 9.09 0.80 6.64
N PHE A 68 8.86 0.53 5.36
CA PHE A 68 7.56 0.09 4.84
C PHE A 68 7.69 -1.19 4.02
N LEU A 69 6.92 -2.22 4.37
CA LEU A 69 6.79 -3.47 3.63
C LEU A 69 5.35 -3.61 3.15
N LEU A 70 5.12 -3.57 1.83
CA LEU A 70 3.75 -3.63 1.29
C LEU A 70 3.57 -4.87 0.44
N PHE A 71 2.48 -5.59 0.71
CA PHE A 71 2.01 -6.70 -0.09
C PHE A 71 0.70 -6.35 -0.79
N PRO A 72 0.35 -7.05 -1.87
CA PRO A 72 -0.89 -6.82 -2.60
C PRO A 72 -2.14 -7.13 -1.77
N GLU A 73 -3.29 -6.66 -2.25
CA GLU A 73 -4.61 -7.10 -1.80
C GLU A 73 -4.75 -8.62 -1.93
N SER A 74 -5.45 -9.27 -0.99
CA SER A 74 -5.75 -10.71 -1.01
C SER A 74 -4.54 -11.63 -1.20
N SER A 75 -3.40 -11.27 -0.61
CA SER A 75 -2.16 -12.04 -0.73
C SER A 75 -1.90 -12.98 0.45
N LEU A 76 -2.44 -12.69 1.65
CA LEU A 76 -2.27 -13.49 2.85
C LEU A 76 -3.42 -14.50 3.02
N PRO A 77 -3.12 -15.81 3.14
CA PRO A 77 -4.09 -16.79 3.61
C PRO A 77 -4.57 -16.49 5.03
N ALA A 78 -5.89 -16.53 5.24
CA ALA A 78 -6.49 -16.10 6.50
C ALA A 78 -6.05 -16.95 7.70
N ASP A 79 -5.76 -18.23 7.47
CA ASP A 79 -5.30 -19.18 8.48
C ASP A 79 -3.81 -19.01 8.85
N ARG A 80 -3.06 -18.14 8.15
CA ARG A 80 -1.65 -17.82 8.43
C ARG A 80 -1.43 -16.47 9.10
N ILE A 81 -2.49 -15.78 9.54
CA ILE A 81 -2.36 -14.50 10.26
C ILE A 81 -1.45 -14.66 11.49
N ASP A 82 -1.60 -15.72 12.27
CA ASP A 82 -0.77 -15.95 13.46
C ASP A 82 0.70 -16.21 13.14
N ASP A 83 0.97 -16.93 12.05
CA ASP A 83 2.34 -17.14 11.57
C ASP A 83 2.98 -15.83 11.12
N LEU A 84 2.23 -15.00 10.37
CA LEU A 84 2.68 -13.68 9.95
C LEU A 84 3.04 -12.80 11.14
N LEU A 85 2.19 -12.76 12.18
CA LEU A 85 2.46 -11.96 13.37
C LEU A 85 3.72 -12.42 14.10
N ARG A 86 3.97 -13.74 14.17
CA ARG A 86 5.23 -14.28 14.70
C ARG A 86 6.44 -13.88 13.86
N LEU A 87 6.32 -13.90 12.53
CA LEU A 87 7.39 -13.43 11.64
C LEU A 87 7.65 -11.92 11.82
N ALA A 88 6.60 -11.10 11.92
CA ALA A 88 6.73 -9.67 12.18
C ALA A 88 7.45 -9.40 13.52
N GLU A 89 7.10 -10.16 14.55
CA GLU A 89 7.71 -10.04 15.87
C GLU A 89 9.19 -10.45 15.88
N THR A 90 9.55 -11.50 15.14
CA THR A 90 10.90 -12.08 15.22
C THR A 90 11.87 -11.58 14.15
N LYS A 91 11.39 -11.19 12.96
CA LYS A 91 12.22 -10.87 11.80
C LYS A 91 12.30 -9.38 11.49
N LEU A 92 11.24 -8.60 11.73
CA LEU A 92 11.25 -7.18 11.39
C LEU A 92 12.05 -6.38 12.41
N HIS A 93 12.70 -5.31 11.97
CA HIS A 93 13.32 -4.34 12.86
C HIS A 93 12.25 -3.42 13.48
N PRO A 94 12.49 -2.87 14.68
CA PRO A 94 11.69 -1.75 15.20
C PRO A 94 11.55 -0.62 14.17
N ASN A 95 10.47 0.14 14.27
CA ASN A 95 10.08 1.20 13.34
C ASN A 95 9.80 0.71 11.91
N THR A 96 9.20 -0.49 11.78
CA THR A 96 8.75 -1.05 10.51
C THR A 96 7.24 -1.14 10.46
N VAL A 97 6.65 -0.73 9.35
CA VAL A 97 5.23 -0.88 9.04
C VAL A 97 5.07 -1.92 7.94
N THR A 98 4.21 -2.91 8.15
CA THR A 98 3.81 -3.87 7.12
C THR A 98 2.34 -3.69 6.78
N ILE A 99 2.01 -3.60 5.50
CA ILE A 99 0.62 -3.54 5.00
C ILE A 99 0.40 -4.73 4.08
N ILE A 100 -0.60 -5.55 4.38
CA ILE A 100 -0.87 -6.78 3.63
C ILE A 100 -2.36 -7.09 3.55
N GLY A 101 -2.84 -7.39 2.35
CA GLY A 101 -4.23 -7.80 2.13
C GLY A 101 -4.45 -9.26 2.51
N VAL A 102 -5.53 -9.52 3.23
CA VAL A 102 -5.98 -10.87 3.55
C VAL A 102 -6.94 -11.33 2.45
N GLU A 103 -6.94 -12.63 2.12
CA GLU A 103 -8.02 -13.21 1.33
C GLU A 103 -9.40 -12.95 1.98
N HIS A 104 -10.49 -13.19 1.26
CA HIS A 104 -11.81 -12.89 1.83
C HIS A 104 -12.09 -13.78 3.05
N ILE A 105 -12.50 -13.13 4.14
CA ILE A 105 -12.94 -13.80 5.38
C ILE A 105 -14.40 -13.48 5.64
N ARG A 106 -15.05 -14.21 6.55
CA ARG A 106 -16.42 -13.86 6.95
C ARG A 106 -16.41 -12.65 7.87
N LEU A 107 -17.52 -11.92 7.92
CA LEU A 107 -17.68 -10.84 8.88
C LEU A 107 -17.52 -11.31 10.33
N ALA A 108 -17.99 -12.52 10.65
CA ALA A 108 -17.73 -13.14 11.96
C ALA A 108 -16.23 -13.34 12.25
N ASP A 109 -15.43 -13.70 11.25
CA ASP A 109 -13.98 -13.86 11.39
C ASP A 109 -13.30 -12.50 11.57
N TYR A 110 -13.70 -11.51 10.78
CA TYR A 110 -13.23 -10.13 10.89
C TYR A 110 -13.55 -9.52 12.26
N LEU A 111 -14.77 -9.74 12.77
CA LEU A 111 -15.16 -9.32 14.11
C LEU A 111 -14.27 -9.94 15.19
N ARG A 112 -13.98 -11.25 15.10
CA ARG A 112 -13.07 -11.92 16.05
C ARG A 112 -11.67 -11.32 16.02
N LEU A 113 -11.17 -10.93 14.85
CA LEU A 113 -9.89 -10.22 14.73
C LEU A 113 -9.96 -8.83 15.38
N LEU A 114 -11.03 -8.06 15.13
CA LEU A 114 -11.26 -6.76 15.76
C LEU A 114 -11.33 -6.85 17.29
N GLU A 115 -12.00 -7.87 17.82
CA GLU A 115 -12.08 -8.13 19.27
C GLU A 115 -10.73 -8.51 19.85
N ARG A 116 -9.98 -9.38 19.16
CA ARG A 116 -8.63 -9.78 19.56
C ARG A 116 -7.68 -8.58 19.64
N PHE A 117 -7.78 -7.64 18.71
CA PHE A 117 -6.94 -6.44 18.63
C PHE A 117 -7.73 -5.16 18.98
N GLN A 118 -8.66 -5.25 19.93
CA GLN A 118 -9.59 -4.16 20.25
C GLN A 118 -8.87 -2.85 20.60
N ALA A 119 -7.75 -2.91 21.31
CA ALA A 119 -6.99 -1.72 21.73
C ALA A 119 -6.56 -0.84 20.53
N ASP A 120 -6.40 -1.44 19.36
CA ASP A 120 -5.99 -0.75 18.14
C ASP A 120 -7.19 -0.43 17.21
N ASN A 121 -8.34 -1.08 17.43
CA ASN A 121 -9.45 -1.14 16.46
C ASN A 121 -10.84 -0.83 17.05
N GLU A 122 -10.92 -0.14 18.18
CA GLU A 122 -12.17 0.10 18.91
C GLU A 122 -13.31 0.70 18.05
N GLU A 123 -13.01 1.67 17.19
CA GLU A 123 -13.98 2.37 16.34
C GLU A 123 -14.46 1.48 15.19
N ALA A 124 -13.56 0.67 14.61
CA ALA A 124 -13.93 -0.32 13.61
C ALA A 124 -14.80 -1.43 14.24
N LEU A 125 -14.45 -1.88 15.45
CA LEU A 125 -15.23 -2.83 16.22
C LEU A 125 -16.63 -2.30 16.54
N ALA A 126 -16.72 -1.05 17.04
CA ALA A 126 -17.98 -0.39 17.31
C ALA A 126 -18.84 -0.28 16.04
N SER A 127 -18.25 0.12 14.91
CA SER A 127 -18.94 0.21 13.63
C SER A 127 -19.52 -1.14 13.18
N VAL A 128 -18.74 -2.23 13.28
CA VAL A 128 -19.22 -3.57 12.89
C VAL A 128 -20.35 -4.04 13.81
N ARG A 129 -20.24 -3.81 15.12
CA ARG A 129 -21.28 -4.19 16.09
C ARG A 129 -22.61 -3.47 15.82
N THR A 130 -22.56 -2.17 15.51
CA THR A 130 -23.77 -1.42 15.10
C THR A 130 -24.40 -2.01 13.84
N ASP A 131 -23.60 -2.47 12.88
CA ASP A 131 -24.13 -3.09 11.66
C ASP A 131 -24.73 -4.49 11.93
N GLN A 132 -24.15 -5.26 12.85
CA GLN A 132 -24.71 -6.55 13.28
C GLN A 132 -26.06 -6.40 13.98
N GLU A 133 -26.25 -5.33 14.76
CA GLU A 133 -27.54 -5.04 15.39
C GLU A 133 -28.64 -4.75 14.35
N ALA A 134 -28.28 -4.33 13.14
CA ALA A 134 -29.22 -4.03 12.06
C ALA A 134 -29.66 -5.27 11.26
N GLY A 135 -29.00 -6.43 11.40
CA GLY A 135 -29.40 -7.67 10.73
C GLY A 135 -28.39 -8.81 10.77
N GLU A 136 -28.80 -9.98 10.27
CA GLU A 136 -27.97 -11.18 10.20
C GLU A 136 -26.93 -11.08 9.05
N ILE A 137 -25.80 -10.44 9.32
CA ILE A 137 -24.75 -10.16 8.32
C ILE A 137 -23.45 -10.95 8.54
N GLU A 138 -23.42 -11.89 9.48
CA GLU A 138 -22.20 -12.58 9.93
C GLU A 138 -21.48 -13.38 8.85
N GLN A 139 -22.21 -13.88 7.86
CA GLN A 139 -21.66 -14.68 6.75
C GLN A 139 -21.17 -13.83 5.58
N ILE A 140 -21.43 -12.52 5.61
CA ILE A 140 -21.03 -11.63 4.53
C ILE A 140 -19.50 -11.64 4.39
N PRO A 141 -18.97 -11.81 3.16
CA PRO A 141 -17.54 -11.74 2.93
C PRO A 141 -16.98 -10.34 3.17
N VAL A 142 -15.78 -10.29 3.75
CA VAL A 142 -15.00 -9.08 4.02
C VAL A 142 -13.70 -9.18 3.26
N ASN A 143 -13.42 -8.19 2.41
CA ASN A 143 -12.09 -7.94 1.88
C ASN A 143 -11.39 -6.96 2.83
N CYS A 144 -10.29 -7.36 3.45
CA CYS A 144 -9.61 -6.56 4.47
C CYS A 144 -8.10 -6.62 4.35
N CYS A 145 -7.42 -5.71 5.06
CA CYS A 145 -5.97 -5.73 5.22
C CYS A 145 -5.56 -5.64 6.69
N LEU A 146 -4.33 -6.08 6.95
CA LEU A 146 -3.61 -5.87 8.20
C LEU A 146 -2.58 -4.76 8.01
N ILE A 147 -2.55 -3.81 8.94
CA ILE A 147 -1.50 -2.82 9.08
C ILE A 147 -0.77 -3.13 10.39
N ILE A 148 0.42 -3.69 10.28
CA ILE A 148 1.25 -4.14 11.39
C ILE A 148 2.35 -3.11 11.62
N CYS A 149 2.28 -2.42 12.75
CA CYS A 149 3.28 -1.44 13.15
C CYS A 149 4.17 -2.06 14.23
N LYS A 150 5.45 -2.26 13.92
CA LYS A 150 6.46 -2.58 14.93
C LYS A 150 7.05 -1.28 15.46
N GLU A 151 6.61 -0.88 16.64
CA GLU A 151 7.01 0.35 17.30
C GLU A 151 8.49 0.30 17.73
N GLU A 152 9.03 1.45 18.12
CA GLU A 152 10.42 1.61 18.58
C GLU A 152 10.74 0.69 19.75
N SER A 153 9.78 0.50 20.66
CA SER A 153 9.87 -0.43 21.79
C SER A 153 9.94 -1.91 21.39
N GLY A 154 9.69 -2.22 20.11
CA GLY A 154 9.52 -3.58 19.60
C GLY A 154 8.10 -4.13 19.71
N ARG A 155 7.19 -3.40 20.38
CA ARG A 155 5.77 -3.75 20.46
C ARG A 155 5.14 -3.80 19.06
N LEU A 156 4.32 -4.82 18.83
CA LEU A 156 3.46 -4.86 17.65
C LEU A 156 2.11 -4.23 17.96
N ARG A 157 1.66 -3.35 17.06
CA ARG A 157 0.30 -2.83 17.00
C ARG A 157 -0.36 -3.23 15.69
N ILE A 158 -1.61 -3.67 15.77
CA ILE A 158 -2.29 -4.35 14.67
C ILE A 158 -3.58 -3.61 14.36
N PHE A 159 -3.61 -2.94 13.21
CA PHE A 159 -4.82 -2.27 12.71
C PHE A 159 -5.43 -3.07 11.57
N LEU A 160 -6.76 -3.08 11.52
CA LEU A 160 -7.57 -3.79 10.56
C LEU A 160 -8.39 -2.77 9.78
N GLU A 161 -8.36 -2.88 8.46
CA GLU A 161 -9.17 -2.06 7.56
C GLU A 161 -9.95 -2.98 6.63
N ALA A 162 -11.28 -2.82 6.61
CA ALA A 162 -12.13 -3.47 5.62
C ALA A 162 -12.33 -2.53 4.43
N LYS A 163 -12.26 -3.09 3.23
CA LYS A 163 -12.50 -2.39 1.97
C LYS A 163 -13.88 -1.75 1.99
N SER A 164 -13.96 -0.49 1.56
CA SER A 164 -15.24 0.23 1.59
C SER A 164 -16.17 -0.16 0.45
N HIS A 165 -15.62 -0.50 -0.73
CA HIS A 165 -16.43 -0.79 -1.91
C HIS A 165 -15.87 -1.96 -2.73
N PRO A 166 -16.72 -2.92 -3.14
CA PRO A 166 -16.34 -4.01 -4.03
C PRO A 166 -15.96 -3.50 -5.42
N PHE A 167 -15.16 -4.26 -6.18
CA PHE A 167 -14.98 -4.07 -7.63
C PHE A 167 -15.95 -4.92 -8.45
N VAL A 168 -16.12 -4.61 -9.74
CA VAL A 168 -17.12 -5.24 -10.62
C VAL A 168 -17.08 -6.79 -10.65
N GLY A 169 -15.92 -7.40 -10.42
CA GLY A 169 -15.79 -8.87 -10.29
C GLY A 169 -16.21 -9.42 -8.91
N GLU A 170 -16.22 -8.58 -7.88
CA GLU A 170 -16.79 -8.81 -6.55
C GLU A 170 -18.30 -8.46 -6.50
N GLU A 171 -18.78 -7.53 -7.33
CA GLU A 171 -20.20 -7.12 -7.43
C GLU A 171 -21.10 -8.19 -8.08
N ASN A 172 -20.53 -9.14 -8.81
CA ASN A 172 -21.27 -10.20 -9.51
C ASN A 172 -21.07 -11.60 -8.87
N LEU A 173 -20.70 -11.66 -7.58
CA LEU A 173 -20.54 -12.93 -6.87
C LEU A 173 -21.87 -13.67 -6.68
N ASP A 174 -23.00 -12.95 -6.60
CA ASP A 174 -24.39 -13.41 -6.72
C ASP A 174 -25.29 -12.16 -6.55
N PRO A 175 -26.53 -12.07 -7.07
CA PRO A 175 -27.46 -10.98 -6.70
C PRO A 175 -27.81 -10.90 -5.20
N PHE A 176 -27.26 -11.83 -4.39
CA PHE A 176 -27.57 -12.05 -2.98
C PHE A 176 -26.36 -11.92 -2.04
N HIS A 177 -25.14 -11.68 -2.53
CA HIS A 177 -23.92 -11.65 -1.71
C HIS A 177 -23.08 -10.39 -1.98
N ASP A 178 -23.53 -9.25 -1.45
CA ASP A 178 -22.71 -8.02 -1.33
C ASP A 178 -21.47 -8.28 -0.45
N LEU A 179 -20.32 -7.66 -0.76
CA LEU A 179 -19.21 -7.57 0.20
C LEU A 179 -19.61 -6.65 1.38
N TYR A 180 -19.11 -6.94 2.57
CA TYR A 180 -19.19 -6.02 3.70
C TYR A 180 -18.43 -4.74 3.36
N ARG A 181 -19.07 -3.59 3.59
CA ARG A 181 -18.52 -2.28 3.27
C ARG A 181 -17.91 -1.65 4.51
N GLY A 182 -16.58 -1.67 4.59
CA GLY A 182 -15.84 -1.01 5.65
C GLY A 182 -16.10 0.50 5.68
N LYS A 183 -16.21 1.04 6.90
CA LYS A 183 -16.53 2.45 7.14
C LYS A 183 -15.42 3.19 7.87
N VAL A 184 -14.50 2.50 8.54
CA VAL A 184 -13.48 3.09 9.41
C VAL A 184 -12.11 2.91 8.78
N PHE A 185 -11.40 4.03 8.58
CA PHE A 185 -10.10 4.09 7.92
C PHE A 185 -9.09 4.74 8.87
N PRO A 186 -8.07 4.01 9.36
CA PRO A 186 -7.07 4.58 10.26
C PRO A 186 -6.14 5.55 9.53
N LEU A 187 -5.99 6.76 10.08
CA LEU A 187 -4.88 7.67 9.80
C LEU A 187 -3.82 7.46 10.89
N LEU A 188 -2.75 6.76 10.52
CA LEU A 188 -1.67 6.43 11.45
C LEU A 188 -0.71 7.61 11.58
N ARG A 189 -0.53 8.10 12.80
CA ARG A 189 0.29 9.25 13.15
C ARG A 189 1.53 8.78 13.90
N CYS A 190 2.67 8.84 13.25
CA CYS A 190 3.93 8.42 13.85
C CYS A 190 4.37 9.42 14.94
N HIS A 191 5.00 8.89 15.99
CA HIS A 191 5.66 9.66 17.04
C HIS A 191 7.03 9.05 17.37
N PRO A 192 8.02 9.90 17.73
CA PRO A 192 7.95 11.36 17.82
C PRO A 192 8.05 12.06 16.46
N THR A 193 8.18 11.31 15.36
CA THR A 193 8.32 11.86 14.01
C THR A 193 6.96 12.13 13.40
N CYS A 194 6.66 13.39 13.07
CA CYS A 194 5.40 13.84 12.44
C CYS A 194 5.21 13.33 11.00
N TYR A 195 5.20 12.01 10.80
CA TYR A 195 4.97 11.34 9.53
C TYR A 195 3.61 10.63 9.60
N ASN A 196 2.67 11.01 8.74
CA ASN A 196 1.34 10.43 8.77
C ASN A 196 1.05 9.62 7.51
N PHE A 197 0.40 8.47 7.67
CA PHE A 197 0.08 7.61 6.54
C PHE A 197 -1.27 6.90 6.68
N MET A 198 -1.81 6.50 5.54
CA MET A 198 -3.04 5.71 5.43
C MET A 198 -2.84 4.54 4.47
N ALA A 199 -3.60 3.47 4.66
CA ALA A 199 -3.78 2.42 3.68
C ALA A 199 -5.12 2.60 2.95
N LEU A 200 -5.24 2.01 1.76
CA LEU A 200 -6.48 1.85 1.00
C LEU A 200 -6.41 0.53 0.23
N ILE A 201 -7.56 -0.09 -0.01
CA ILE A 201 -7.65 -1.35 -0.76
C ILE A 201 -8.25 -1.09 -2.15
N CYS A 202 -7.43 -1.21 -3.18
CA CYS A 202 -7.79 -1.17 -4.60
C CYS A 202 -8.75 -0.05 -5.00
N LEU A 203 -10.05 -0.35 -5.09
CA LEU A 203 -11.07 0.61 -5.52
C LEU A 203 -11.38 1.68 -4.49
N ASP A 204 -11.00 1.50 -3.23
CA ASP A 204 -11.12 2.55 -2.22
C ASP A 204 -10.44 3.85 -2.67
N TYR A 205 -9.38 3.74 -3.48
CA TYR A 205 -8.68 4.88 -4.06
C TYR A 205 -9.50 5.62 -5.13
N ILE A 206 -10.31 4.93 -5.93
CA ILE A 206 -11.05 5.58 -7.04
C ILE A 206 -12.54 5.75 -6.79
N TYR A 207 -13.05 5.20 -5.68
CA TYR A 207 -14.46 5.21 -5.37
C TYR A 207 -15.01 6.64 -5.20
N ARG A 208 -16.15 6.87 -5.85
CA ARG A 208 -16.95 8.09 -5.73
C ARG A 208 -18.44 7.79 -5.94
N ASP A 209 -19.28 8.50 -5.20
CA ASP A 209 -20.71 8.60 -5.47
C ASP A 209 -21.03 9.95 -6.14
N LEU A 210 -22.31 10.29 -6.29
CA LEU A 210 -22.77 11.53 -6.92
C LEU A 210 -22.32 12.80 -6.18
N TYR A 211 -21.97 12.71 -4.91
CA TYR A 211 -21.74 13.85 -4.03
C TYR A 211 -20.32 13.92 -3.48
N ARG A 212 -19.66 12.77 -3.24
CA ARG A 212 -18.32 12.69 -2.63
C ARG A 212 -17.53 11.49 -3.13
N SER A 213 -16.22 11.57 -2.93
CA SER A 213 -15.28 10.47 -3.14
C SER A 213 -14.52 10.14 -1.86
N ASN A 214 -13.94 8.94 -1.81
CA ASN A 214 -13.07 8.59 -0.68
C ASN A 214 -11.86 9.54 -0.61
N ILE A 215 -11.26 9.83 -1.76
CA ILE A 215 -10.12 10.74 -1.88
C ILE A 215 -10.46 12.16 -1.45
N SER A 216 -11.64 12.69 -1.80
CA SER A 216 -12.04 14.02 -1.32
C SER A 216 -12.15 14.07 0.21
N ASN A 217 -12.65 13.02 0.86
CA ASN A 217 -12.70 12.95 2.32
C ASN A 217 -11.29 12.91 2.95
N ILE A 218 -10.35 12.19 2.31
CA ILE A 218 -8.94 12.15 2.75
C ILE A 218 -8.29 13.53 2.61
N ILE A 219 -8.49 14.21 1.47
CA ILE A 219 -7.99 15.58 1.25
C ILE A 219 -8.54 16.52 2.32
N ASP A 220 -9.85 16.50 2.57
CA ASP A 220 -10.50 17.37 3.55
C ASP A 220 -9.95 17.11 4.96
N HIS A 221 -9.79 15.84 5.35
CA HIS A 221 -9.23 15.50 6.65
C HIS A 221 -7.76 15.92 6.78
N ALA A 222 -6.94 15.65 5.78
CA ALA A 222 -5.54 16.04 5.78
C ALA A 222 -5.36 17.56 5.82
N ASN A 223 -6.25 18.32 5.19
CA ASN A 223 -6.26 19.79 5.29
C ASN A 223 -6.60 20.25 6.70
N ARG A 224 -7.61 19.65 7.35
CA ARG A 224 -7.92 19.95 8.77
C ARG A 224 -6.70 19.68 9.65
N LEU A 225 -6.08 18.51 9.50
CA LEU A 225 -4.85 18.16 10.23
C LEU A 225 -3.76 19.22 10.03
N PHE A 226 -3.55 19.70 8.80
CA PHE A 226 -2.58 20.74 8.50
C PHE A 226 -2.91 22.08 9.14
N HIS A 227 -4.16 22.50 9.10
CA HIS A 227 -4.54 23.77 9.72
C HIS A 227 -4.48 23.73 11.25
N GLU A 228 -4.77 22.58 11.86
CA GLU A 228 -4.75 22.39 13.31
C GLU A 228 -3.33 22.18 13.86
N THR A 229 -2.49 21.40 13.17
CA THR A 229 -1.22 20.91 13.73
C THR A 229 0.01 21.20 12.86
N ARG A 230 -0.18 21.71 11.63
CA ARG A 230 0.87 21.82 10.59
C ARG A 230 1.45 20.49 10.12
N GLN A 231 0.85 19.37 10.52
CA GLN A 231 1.16 18.06 9.95
C GLN A 231 0.26 17.78 8.74
N ARG A 232 0.67 16.85 7.89
CA ARG A 232 -0.02 16.54 6.63
C ARG A 232 -0.09 15.04 6.44
N LEU A 233 -0.77 14.57 5.39
CA LEU A 233 -0.62 13.20 4.93
C LEU A 233 0.70 13.07 4.16
N ASP A 234 1.62 12.21 4.60
CA ASP A 234 2.92 12.02 3.95
C ASP A 234 2.92 10.81 3.00
N LEU A 235 2.16 9.76 3.33
CA LEU A 235 2.07 8.55 2.52
C LEU A 235 0.64 8.01 2.42
N LEU A 236 0.24 7.66 1.20
CA LEU A 236 -0.97 6.89 0.92
C LEU A 236 -0.58 5.57 0.27
N ALA A 237 -0.79 4.45 0.98
CA ALA A 237 -0.47 3.12 0.50
C ALA A 237 -1.73 2.45 -0.07
N VAL A 238 -1.74 2.15 -1.36
CA VAL A 238 -2.86 1.51 -2.04
C VAL A 238 -2.44 0.09 -2.41
N ILE A 239 -2.96 -0.92 -1.72
CA ILE A 239 -2.71 -2.33 -2.03
C ILE A 239 -3.78 -2.85 -2.97
N GLN A 240 -3.42 -3.65 -3.98
CA GLN A 240 -4.32 -3.96 -5.09
C GLN A 240 -4.12 -5.37 -5.63
N CYS A 241 -5.22 -5.98 -6.07
CA CYS A 241 -5.23 -7.11 -6.97
C CYS A 241 -6.05 -6.71 -8.20
N ASN A 242 -5.60 -5.64 -8.86
CA ASN A 242 -6.32 -4.96 -9.92
C ASN A 242 -5.80 -5.40 -11.30
N PRO A 243 -6.66 -5.98 -12.18
CA PRO A 243 -6.26 -6.29 -13.55
C PRO A 243 -6.12 -5.05 -14.43
N LYS A 244 -6.60 -3.88 -14.00
CA LYS A 244 -6.54 -2.63 -14.79
C LYS A 244 -5.85 -1.52 -13.99
N PRO A 245 -4.57 -1.70 -13.60
CA PRO A 245 -3.85 -0.70 -12.79
C PRO A 245 -3.68 0.64 -13.53
N GLU A 246 -3.61 0.60 -14.86
CA GLU A 246 -3.46 1.78 -15.73
C GLU A 246 -4.80 2.35 -16.23
N HIS A 247 -5.94 1.98 -15.62
CA HIS A 247 -7.25 2.47 -16.06
C HIS A 247 -7.37 4.00 -15.89
N ALA A 248 -8.04 4.67 -16.84
CA ALA A 248 -8.20 6.13 -16.85
C ALA A 248 -8.79 6.71 -15.55
N ALA A 249 -9.64 5.95 -14.85
CA ALA A 249 -10.19 6.37 -13.56
C ALA A 249 -9.11 6.64 -12.49
N PHE A 250 -8.01 5.86 -12.47
CA PHE A 250 -6.88 6.13 -11.58
C PHE A 250 -6.19 7.44 -11.96
N ARG A 251 -6.01 7.67 -13.26
CA ARG A 251 -5.45 8.91 -13.79
C ARG A 251 -6.28 10.12 -13.38
N ASP A 252 -7.60 10.04 -13.46
CA ASP A 252 -8.50 11.14 -13.10
C ASP A 252 -8.42 11.49 -11.62
N VAL A 253 -8.32 10.47 -10.76
CA VAL A 253 -8.15 10.67 -9.31
C VAL A 253 -6.78 11.27 -9.00
N ILE A 254 -5.71 10.77 -9.61
CA ILE A 254 -4.35 11.33 -9.47
C ILE A 254 -4.33 12.79 -9.91
N ASN A 255 -5.00 13.12 -11.02
CA ASN A 255 -5.11 14.50 -11.49
C ASN A 255 -5.84 15.39 -10.48
N GLY A 256 -6.93 14.90 -9.86
CA GLY A 256 -7.64 15.63 -8.81
C GLY A 256 -6.81 15.81 -7.53
N PHE A 257 -6.06 14.77 -7.14
CA PHE A 257 -5.27 14.76 -5.90
C PHE A 257 -3.98 15.57 -6.00
N TYR A 258 -3.31 15.57 -7.15
CA TYR A 258 -2.03 16.27 -7.40
C TYR A 258 -2.16 17.53 -8.28
N GLY A 259 -3.37 17.90 -8.67
CA GLY A 259 -3.66 18.95 -9.66
C GLY A 259 -3.41 20.39 -9.21
N GLU A 260 -3.87 21.36 -10.01
CA GLU A 260 -3.61 22.80 -9.78
C GLU A 260 -4.17 23.35 -8.45
N TYR A 261 -5.09 22.63 -7.80
CA TYR A 261 -5.65 23.03 -6.50
C TYR A 261 -4.77 22.67 -5.29
N LEU A 262 -3.54 22.20 -5.50
CA LEU A 262 -2.60 21.89 -4.40
C LEU A 262 -2.26 23.12 -3.53
N GLU A 263 -2.35 24.34 -4.07
CA GLU A 263 -2.24 25.57 -3.27
C GLU A 263 -3.36 25.71 -2.22
N TYR A 264 -4.54 25.16 -2.52
CA TYR A 264 -5.72 25.16 -1.65
C TYR A 264 -5.85 23.89 -0.81
N THR A 265 -4.98 22.89 -1.02
CA THR A 265 -5.01 21.60 -0.32
C THR A 265 -3.65 21.26 0.31
N PRO A 266 -3.15 22.11 1.24
CA PRO A 266 -1.81 21.98 1.81
C PRO A 266 -1.58 20.66 2.55
N GLY A 267 -2.66 20.01 3.03
CA GLY A 267 -2.62 18.74 3.75
C GLY A 267 -2.20 17.53 2.92
N VAL A 268 -2.20 17.61 1.58
CA VAL A 268 -1.79 16.50 0.70
C VAL A 268 -0.68 16.88 -0.29
N ARG A 269 -0.19 18.12 -0.22
CA ARG A 269 0.71 18.74 -1.20
C ARG A 269 1.96 17.91 -1.52
N ASP A 270 2.48 17.20 -0.52
CA ASP A 270 3.72 16.41 -0.57
C ASP A 270 3.47 14.91 -0.39
N THR A 271 2.22 14.46 -0.38
CA THR A 271 1.89 13.04 -0.17
C THR A 271 2.50 12.20 -1.29
N ILE A 272 3.16 11.10 -0.93
CA ILE A 272 3.55 10.05 -1.86
C ILE A 272 2.42 9.03 -1.92
N THR A 273 1.98 8.65 -3.11
CA THR A 273 1.06 7.51 -3.27
C THR A 273 1.83 6.30 -3.75
N LEU A 274 1.77 5.20 -3.02
CA LEU A 274 2.35 3.92 -3.41
C LEU A 274 1.24 2.96 -3.84
N PHE A 275 1.27 2.51 -5.09
CA PHE A 275 0.39 1.46 -5.60
C PHE A 275 1.15 0.14 -5.57
N CYS A 276 0.73 -0.78 -4.70
CA CYS A 276 1.25 -2.14 -4.60
C CYS A 276 0.25 -3.11 -5.22
N ASN A 277 0.42 -3.42 -6.51
CA ASN A 277 -0.45 -4.34 -7.22
C ASN A 277 0.15 -5.76 -7.26
N ALA A 278 -0.71 -6.77 -7.35
CA ALA A 278 -0.30 -8.14 -7.63
C ALA A 278 0.41 -8.22 -9.00
N SER A 279 1.31 -9.20 -9.22
CA SER A 279 2.10 -9.29 -10.45
C SER A 279 1.31 -9.81 -11.65
N GLY A 280 1.87 -9.68 -12.86
CA GLY A 280 1.32 -10.13 -14.13
C GLY A 280 1.05 -11.64 -14.22
N GLU A 281 1.67 -12.43 -13.35
CA GLU A 281 1.45 -13.88 -13.20
C GLU A 281 0.19 -14.21 -12.38
N THR A 282 -0.49 -13.20 -11.84
CA THR A 282 -1.73 -13.36 -11.08
C THR A 282 -2.83 -13.99 -11.92
N ALA A 283 -3.53 -14.93 -11.32
CA ALA A 283 -4.72 -15.58 -11.88
C ALA A 283 -5.89 -15.38 -10.92
N CYS A 284 -7.04 -14.94 -11.45
CA CYS A 284 -8.25 -14.75 -10.67
C CYS A 284 -9.44 -15.35 -11.43
N GLU A 285 -10.14 -16.29 -10.81
CA GLU A 285 -11.28 -16.98 -11.41
C GLU A 285 -12.43 -16.02 -11.75
N GLY A 286 -12.95 -16.12 -12.98
CA GLY A 286 -14.00 -15.24 -13.49
C GLY A 286 -13.51 -13.92 -14.09
N LEU A 287 -12.19 -13.69 -14.13
CA LEU A 287 -11.58 -12.58 -14.87
C LEU A 287 -10.84 -13.13 -16.10
N GLU A 288 -11.57 -13.38 -17.19
CA GLU A 288 -10.97 -13.76 -18.48
C GLU A 288 -10.28 -12.54 -19.11
N ARG A 289 -8.94 -12.55 -19.10
CA ARG A 289 -7.97 -11.56 -19.63
C ARG A 289 -8.52 -10.38 -20.46
N ALA A 290 -8.49 -9.17 -19.89
CA ALA A 290 -7.98 -7.97 -20.58
C ALA A 290 -7.57 -6.86 -19.58
N GLY A 291 -6.26 -6.62 -19.49
CA GLY A 291 -5.58 -5.75 -18.54
C GLY A 291 -4.58 -6.59 -17.72
N SER A 292 -3.29 -6.43 -17.97
CA SER A 292 -2.25 -7.15 -17.23
C SER A 292 -2.14 -6.59 -15.81
N PHE A 293 -2.21 -7.46 -14.81
CA PHE A 293 -1.71 -7.17 -13.47
C PHE A 293 -0.25 -6.67 -13.51
N GLY A 294 0.29 -6.29 -12.36
CA GLY A 294 1.58 -5.64 -12.21
C GLY A 294 1.46 -4.13 -12.27
N HIS A 295 2.48 -3.45 -12.79
CA HIS A 295 2.54 -1.98 -12.86
C HIS A 295 2.32 -1.30 -11.52
N SER A 296 2.81 -1.92 -10.44
CA SER A 296 2.98 -1.21 -9.17
C SER A 296 3.72 0.11 -9.43
N SER A 297 3.48 1.13 -8.62
CA SER A 297 4.11 2.43 -8.85
C SER A 297 4.24 3.29 -7.60
N ALA A 298 5.16 4.24 -7.65
CA ALA A 298 5.24 5.35 -6.70
C ALA A 298 4.94 6.65 -7.44
N VAL A 299 3.95 7.41 -6.96
CA VAL A 299 3.53 8.69 -7.52
C VAL A 299 3.85 9.81 -6.55
N ILE A 300 4.44 10.88 -7.06
CA ILE A 300 4.79 12.07 -6.30
C ILE A 300 4.57 13.32 -7.15
N GLN A 301 4.42 14.49 -6.53
CA GLN A 301 4.21 15.75 -7.24
C GLN A 301 5.43 16.14 -8.10
N LYS A 302 5.22 16.78 -9.26
CA LYS A 302 6.27 17.11 -10.26
C LYS A 302 7.45 17.97 -9.78
N ARG A 303 7.33 18.64 -8.62
CA ARG A 303 8.40 19.45 -8.02
C ARG A 303 9.53 18.58 -7.47
N HIS A 304 9.22 17.32 -7.15
CA HIS A 304 10.23 16.34 -6.80
C HIS A 304 10.93 15.91 -8.07
N LYS A 305 12.27 15.95 -8.05
CA LYS A 305 13.05 15.52 -9.20
C LYS A 305 13.01 14.00 -9.27
N LEU A 306 12.51 13.46 -10.37
CA LEU A 306 12.69 12.07 -10.77
C LEU A 306 13.55 12.05 -12.03
N GLU A 307 14.55 11.19 -12.06
CA GLU A 307 15.34 10.99 -13.27
C GLU A 307 14.46 10.34 -14.34
N LYS A 308 14.61 10.81 -15.58
CA LYS A 308 13.92 10.19 -16.72
C LYS A 308 14.61 8.86 -17.05
N VAL A 309 13.95 7.77 -16.71
CA VAL A 309 14.44 6.40 -16.92
C VAL A 309 13.40 5.59 -17.68
N ASP A 310 13.88 4.77 -18.60
CA ASP A 310 13.07 3.80 -19.35
C ASP A 310 13.86 2.49 -19.42
N LEU A 311 13.63 1.62 -18.44
CA LEU A 311 14.29 0.33 -18.30
C LEU A 311 13.25 -0.80 -18.26
N PRO A 312 13.62 -2.04 -18.62
CA PRO A 312 12.71 -3.18 -18.59
C PRO A 312 11.94 -3.37 -17.27
N GLU A 313 12.63 -3.20 -16.13
CA GLU A 313 12.05 -3.43 -14.80
C GLU A 313 11.25 -2.23 -14.28
N PHE A 314 11.57 -1.02 -14.75
CA PHE A 314 10.90 0.20 -14.32
C PHE A 314 11.12 1.37 -15.28
N SER A 315 10.15 2.26 -15.34
CA SER A 315 10.21 3.50 -16.10
C SER A 315 9.69 4.67 -15.27
N SER A 316 10.13 5.88 -15.57
CA SER A 316 9.55 7.11 -15.04
C SER A 316 8.66 7.76 -16.10
N ASP A 317 7.45 8.19 -15.72
CA ASP A 317 6.56 8.96 -16.58
C ASP A 317 5.78 10.04 -15.79
N ASP A 318 4.93 10.79 -16.47
CA ASP A 318 4.04 11.81 -15.91
C ASP A 318 2.55 11.41 -16.03
N PHE A 319 2.30 10.11 -16.18
CA PHE A 319 0.98 9.52 -16.41
C PHE A 319 0.14 10.24 -17.50
N GLY A 320 0.80 10.63 -18.60
CA GLY A 320 0.16 11.30 -19.72
C GLY A 320 -0.03 12.80 -19.48
N GLY A 321 1.03 13.49 -19.08
CA GLY A 321 1.10 14.94 -18.93
C GLY A 321 0.52 15.51 -17.63
N LEU A 322 0.27 14.68 -16.61
CA LEU A 322 -0.19 15.14 -15.30
C LEU A 322 0.93 15.86 -14.53
N PRO A 323 0.60 16.70 -13.53
CA PRO A 323 1.59 17.42 -12.73
C PRO A 323 2.29 16.53 -11.68
N ILE A 324 2.65 15.32 -12.05
CA ILE A 324 3.30 14.32 -11.20
C ILE A 324 4.58 13.79 -11.84
N CYS A 325 5.37 13.09 -11.03
CA CYS A 325 6.35 12.13 -11.48
C CYS A 325 5.93 10.76 -10.94
N ARG A 326 5.89 9.76 -11.81
CA ARG A 326 5.57 8.37 -11.46
C ARG A 326 6.76 7.48 -11.75
N LEU A 327 7.20 6.73 -10.75
CA LEU A 327 8.06 5.57 -10.92
C LEU A 327 7.17 4.34 -11.12
N ARG A 328 7.05 3.86 -12.36
CA ARG A 328 6.20 2.72 -12.75
C ARG A 328 7.05 1.46 -12.90
N PHE A 329 6.64 0.36 -12.29
CA PHE A 329 7.32 -0.92 -12.37
C PHE A 329 6.78 -1.79 -13.52
N GLY A 330 7.54 -2.82 -13.91
CA GLY A 330 7.13 -3.81 -14.90
C GLY A 330 5.94 -4.68 -14.44
N GLN A 331 5.65 -5.74 -15.21
CA GLN A 331 4.57 -6.68 -14.88
C GLN A 331 5.05 -7.88 -14.06
N ASP A 332 6.32 -8.25 -14.20
CA ASP A 332 6.85 -9.48 -13.63
C ASP A 332 6.77 -9.50 -12.09
N SER A 333 6.82 -10.72 -11.54
CA SER A 333 6.96 -10.90 -10.09
C SER A 333 8.32 -10.42 -9.62
N ARG A 334 8.31 -9.36 -8.81
CA ARG A 334 9.50 -8.64 -8.35
C ARG A 334 9.27 -8.00 -6.98
N LEU A 335 10.35 -7.82 -6.23
CA LEU A 335 10.36 -6.95 -5.05
C LEU A 335 11.15 -5.68 -5.37
N PHE A 336 10.53 -4.52 -5.19
CA PHE A 336 11.15 -3.23 -5.48
C PHE A 336 11.53 -2.51 -4.19
N PHE A 337 12.83 -2.40 -3.92
CA PHE A 337 13.37 -1.70 -2.75
C PHE A 337 13.88 -0.32 -3.16
N PHE A 338 13.27 0.74 -2.63
CA PHE A 338 13.56 2.13 -3.01
C PHE A 338 13.39 3.08 -1.84
N ASN A 339 13.94 4.29 -1.96
CA ASN A 339 13.75 5.32 -0.95
C ASN A 339 12.44 6.10 -1.12
N LEU A 340 11.86 6.56 -0.02
CA LEU A 340 10.79 7.54 0.01
C LEU A 340 11.36 8.89 0.49
N PRO A 341 11.29 9.96 -0.32
CA PRO A 341 11.73 11.27 0.12
C PRO A 341 10.85 11.77 1.26
N VAL A 342 11.47 12.26 2.33
CA VAL A 342 10.78 12.98 3.40
C VAL A 342 10.95 14.46 3.12
N PHE A 343 9.87 15.15 2.78
CA PHE A 343 9.92 16.59 2.59
C PHE A 343 9.87 17.31 3.94
N HIS A 344 10.74 18.27 4.16
CA HIS A 344 10.66 19.19 5.29
C HIS A 344 10.64 20.62 4.78
N GLU A 345 9.57 21.37 5.06
CA GLU A 345 9.34 22.71 4.49
C GLU A 345 10.45 23.70 4.83
N LEU A 346 11.08 23.54 5.98
CA LEU A 346 12.19 24.40 6.44
C LEU A 346 13.56 23.98 5.92
N ASP A 347 13.70 22.78 5.33
CA ASP A 347 14.96 22.35 4.72
C ASP A 347 14.80 22.17 3.20
N PRO A 348 15.18 23.18 2.39
CA PRO A 348 15.10 23.09 0.93
C PRO A 348 15.98 21.98 0.34
N ARG A 349 16.89 21.37 1.11
CA ARG A 349 17.69 20.22 0.67
C ARG A 349 16.87 18.93 0.62
N THR A 350 15.76 18.82 1.37
CA THR A 350 14.88 17.64 1.35
C THR A 350 14.18 17.44 0.01
N THR A 351 13.93 18.52 -0.74
CA THR A 351 13.43 18.46 -2.13
C THR A 351 14.44 17.87 -3.13
N ARG A 352 15.70 17.66 -2.72
CA ARG A 352 16.79 17.21 -3.59
C ARG A 352 16.98 15.70 -3.62
N ALA A 353 16.33 14.94 -2.74
CA ALA A 353 16.43 13.48 -2.75
C ALA A 353 15.43 12.90 -3.77
N PRO A 354 15.87 12.40 -4.93
CA PRO A 354 14.97 11.77 -5.89
C PRO A 354 14.43 10.44 -5.34
N LEU A 355 13.25 10.02 -5.81
CA LEU A 355 12.85 8.62 -5.73
C LEU A 355 13.88 7.80 -6.53
N LYS A 356 14.50 6.82 -5.88
CA LYS A 356 15.59 6.02 -6.41
C LYS A 356 15.44 4.57 -5.97
N ILE A 357 15.52 3.67 -6.94
CA ILE A 357 15.56 2.24 -6.70
C ILE A 357 16.95 1.86 -6.18
N HIS A 358 16.98 1.22 -5.02
CA HIS A 358 18.20 0.67 -4.44
C HIS A 358 18.44 -0.76 -4.90
N SER A 359 17.40 -1.58 -4.99
CA SER A 359 17.50 -2.98 -5.39
C SER A 359 16.18 -3.48 -5.95
N ILE A 360 16.27 -4.39 -6.91
CA ILE A 360 15.15 -5.15 -7.45
C ILE A 360 15.48 -6.62 -7.20
N PHE A 361 14.54 -7.38 -6.66
CA PHE A 361 14.69 -8.80 -6.39
C PHE A 361 13.79 -9.61 -7.29
N GLN A 362 14.31 -10.72 -7.80
CA GLN A 362 13.56 -11.72 -8.54
C GLN A 362 13.55 -13.04 -7.76
N GLN A 363 12.48 -13.81 -7.92
CA GLN A 363 12.39 -15.13 -7.32
C GLN A 363 13.13 -16.15 -8.21
N LEU A 364 13.93 -17.01 -7.59
CA LEU A 364 14.59 -18.13 -8.22
C LEU A 364 13.68 -19.38 -8.22
N ALA A 365 14.08 -20.40 -8.97
CA ALA A 365 13.35 -21.67 -9.04
C ALA A 365 13.31 -22.45 -7.70
N ASP A 366 14.18 -22.11 -6.75
CA ASP A 366 14.21 -22.66 -5.39
C ASP A 366 13.50 -21.77 -4.36
N ASP A 367 12.60 -20.91 -4.85
CA ASP A 367 11.81 -19.93 -4.08
C ASP A 367 12.59 -18.85 -3.35
N ARG A 368 13.93 -18.80 -3.47
CA ARG A 368 14.75 -17.74 -2.88
C ARG A 368 14.72 -16.46 -3.69
N TRP A 369 14.81 -15.33 -3.01
CA TRP A 369 14.93 -14.02 -3.65
C TRP A 369 16.39 -13.67 -3.87
N THR A 370 16.75 -13.32 -5.11
CA THR A 370 18.07 -12.79 -5.44
C THR A 370 17.96 -11.39 -6.00
N ARG A 371 18.95 -10.55 -5.70
CA ARG A 371 19.04 -9.21 -6.27
C ARG A 371 19.43 -9.33 -7.74
N ILE A 372 18.74 -8.60 -8.60
CA ILE A 372 19.13 -8.45 -10.00
C ILE A 372 20.36 -7.53 -10.06
N GLU A 373 21.44 -8.00 -10.70
CA GLU A 373 22.71 -7.28 -10.75
C GLU A 373 22.58 -5.97 -11.54
N SER A 374 23.26 -4.93 -11.05
CA SER A 374 23.18 -3.55 -11.56
C SER A 374 23.75 -3.36 -12.96
N ASP A 375 24.56 -4.29 -13.47
CA ASP A 375 25.12 -4.23 -14.82
C ASP A 375 24.04 -4.42 -15.90
N ALA A 376 22.86 -4.92 -15.52
CA ALA A 376 21.68 -4.96 -16.37
C ALA A 376 20.88 -3.63 -16.40
N PHE A 377 21.17 -2.67 -15.51
CA PHE A 377 20.34 -1.47 -15.30
C PHE A 377 21.14 -0.25 -14.81
N SER A 378 22.34 -0.02 -15.36
CA SER A 378 23.19 1.09 -14.92
C SER A 378 22.47 2.44 -15.09
N TRP A 379 22.31 3.15 -13.98
CA TRP A 379 21.88 4.54 -14.00
C TRP A 379 22.89 5.33 -14.84
N PRO A 380 22.47 6.11 -15.86
CA PRO A 380 23.41 6.93 -16.60
C PRO A 380 24.11 7.85 -15.61
N SER A 381 25.42 7.68 -15.44
CA SER A 381 26.20 8.48 -14.52
C SER A 381 26.07 9.95 -14.88
N THR A 382 25.82 10.79 -13.89
CA THR A 382 25.69 12.25 -14.01
C THR A 382 27.01 12.95 -14.38
N GLU A 383 27.97 12.27 -15.02
CA GLU A 383 29.31 12.80 -15.29
C GLU A 383 29.53 13.37 -16.70
N SER A 384 28.51 13.52 -17.55
CA SER A 384 28.69 14.07 -18.92
C SER A 384 28.15 15.49 -19.17
N ARG A 385 27.91 16.30 -18.12
CA ARG A 385 27.59 17.74 -18.28
C ARG A 385 28.70 18.69 -17.81
N ALA A 386 29.95 18.33 -18.09
CA ALA A 386 31.06 19.27 -18.14
C ALA A 386 31.73 19.18 -19.52
N GLY A 387 31.20 19.91 -20.51
CA GLY A 387 31.82 20.03 -21.83
C GLY A 387 30.87 20.65 -22.85
N SER A 388 31.22 21.83 -23.35
CA SER A 388 30.50 22.71 -24.31
C SER A 388 29.19 23.34 -23.79
N ASN A 389 29.01 24.66 -23.68
CA ASN A 389 29.63 25.82 -24.35
C ASN A 389 30.00 26.94 -23.37
#